data_AF-Q6QHY7-F1
#
_entry.id   AF-Q6QHY7-F1
#
_cell.length_a   1.000
_cell.length_b   1.000
_cell.length_c   1.000
_cell.angle_alpha   90.00
_cell.angle_beta   90.00
_cell.angle_gamma   90.00
#
_symmetry.space_group_name_H-M   'P 1'
#
loop_
_entity.id
_entity.type
_entity.pdbx_description
1 polymer ?
#
loop_
_entity_poly.entity_id
_entity_poly.type
_entity_poly.pdbx_seq_one_letter_code
_entity_poly.pdbx_strand_id
1 'polypeptide(L)'
;MHIADYCRSETTIGADDLIYAPFTIAAYAIYRLFLSQFFLKPLSLLINEKLRYKFIHRGFDLVHYVCSTILGTLAFSQRPYFHCPFYFLDCGKYIACTGPKVVCSHLEKIYFFFFASYYLSDVFWISTTKDIKMLIAHHFVTITMITGCALVARPVGGLSIMLLHDWVDIFLYSGKVMNYIGLKLISDILMVCFAASFIYLRLFGCLTILITICTQQLEQPHHAKLYFIARCAFGGLYVCHCIWGYQIFCALKRIFFNKDSIHDTRSDKGSDKEKAE
;
A
#
# COMPACT_ATOMS: atom_id res chain seq x y z
N MET A 1 7.50 -17.13 27.63
CA MET A 1 6.39 -16.61 26.81
C MET A 1 6.49 -17.22 25.43
N HIS A 2 5.46 -17.90 24.93
CA HIS A 2 5.46 -18.48 23.60
C HIS A 2 5.46 -17.36 22.55
N ILE A 3 6.12 -17.55 21.39
CA ILE A 3 6.24 -16.49 20.36
C ILE A 3 4.85 -15.98 19.92
N ALA A 4 3.87 -16.88 19.82
CA ALA A 4 2.50 -16.50 19.48
C ALA A 4 1.85 -15.56 20.51
N ASP A 5 2.15 -15.74 21.80
CA ASP A 5 1.62 -14.90 22.87
C ASP A 5 2.28 -13.52 22.86
N TYR A 6 3.59 -13.47 22.60
CA TYR A 6 4.32 -12.22 22.41
C TYR A 6 3.72 -11.39 21.26
N CYS A 7 3.52 -12.01 20.09
CA CYS A 7 2.96 -11.34 18.92
C CYS A 7 1.57 -10.74 19.18
N ARG A 8 0.74 -11.39 20.01
CA ARG A 8 -0.61 -10.93 20.38
C ARG A 8 -0.63 -9.88 21.48
N SER A 9 0.39 -9.89 22.36
CA SER A 9 0.46 -8.98 23.50
C SER A 9 0.49 -7.52 23.05
N GLU A 10 -0.09 -6.65 23.88
CA GLU A 10 -0.19 -5.23 23.59
C GLU A 10 1.14 -4.50 23.77
N THR A 11 1.32 -3.47 22.95
CA THR A 11 2.46 -2.57 22.93
C THR A 11 1.99 -1.19 22.47
N THR A 12 2.91 -0.24 22.41
CA THR A 12 2.62 1.10 21.93
C THR A 12 3.51 1.49 20.76
N ILE A 13 2.97 2.26 19.82
CA ILE A 13 3.76 3.04 18.86
C ILE A 13 3.77 4.50 19.35
N GLY A 14 4.95 5.08 19.50
CA GLY A 14 5.13 6.46 19.95
C GLY A 14 6.42 7.09 19.45
N ALA A 15 6.68 8.33 19.88
CA ALA A 15 7.88 9.08 19.51
C ALA A 15 9.19 8.35 19.89
N ASP A 16 9.15 7.57 20.98
CA ASP A 16 10.29 6.77 21.45
C ASP A 16 10.75 5.75 20.40
N ASP A 17 9.85 5.30 19.52
CA ASP A 17 10.18 4.33 18.48
C ASP A 17 10.88 4.96 17.26
N LEU A 18 10.88 6.30 17.15
CA LEU A 18 11.54 7.01 16.04
C LEU A 18 13.05 6.79 16.03
N ILE A 19 13.64 6.48 17.19
CA ILE A 19 15.07 6.13 17.29
C ILE A 19 15.43 4.90 16.44
N TYR A 20 14.46 3.99 16.25
CA TYR A 20 14.67 2.76 15.47
C TYR A 20 14.47 2.98 13.97
N ALA A 21 13.79 4.06 13.55
CA ALA A 21 13.49 4.34 12.15
C ALA A 21 14.72 4.31 11.22
N PRO A 22 15.87 4.97 11.51
CA PRO A 22 17.03 4.90 10.62
C PRO A 22 17.57 3.47 10.46
N PHE A 23 17.53 2.66 11.53
CA PHE A 23 17.96 1.26 11.49
C PHE A 23 17.03 0.40 10.66
N THR A 24 15.71 0.57 10.82
CA THR A 24 14.73 -0.21 10.04
C THR A 24 14.75 0.17 8.56
N ILE A 25 14.93 1.46 8.23
CA ILE A 25 15.09 1.93 6.84
C ILE A 25 16.37 1.34 6.24
N ALA A 26 17.50 1.41 6.94
CA ALA A 26 18.77 0.87 6.46
C ALA A 26 18.70 -0.66 6.24
N ALA A 27 18.13 -1.39 7.21
CA ALA A 27 17.92 -2.83 7.10
C ALA A 27 17.02 -3.17 5.90
N TYR A 28 15.95 -2.41 5.68
CA TYR A 28 15.03 -2.62 4.55
C TYR A 28 15.71 -2.31 3.21
N ALA A 29 16.53 -1.26 3.13
CA ALA A 29 17.32 -0.93 1.95
C ALA A 29 18.33 -2.05 1.62
N ILE A 30 19.02 -2.60 2.62
CA ILE A 30 19.93 -3.74 2.44
C ILE A 30 19.16 -4.96 1.95
N TYR A 31 18.01 -5.27 2.56
CA TYR A 31 17.13 -6.35 2.12
C TYR A 31 16.70 -6.16 0.66
N ARG A 32 16.34 -4.94 0.25
CA ARG A 32 15.98 -4.64 -1.13
C ARG A 32 17.13 -4.90 -2.09
N LEU A 33 18.32 -4.41 -1.76
CA LEU A 33 19.51 -4.62 -2.59
C LEU A 33 19.84 -6.11 -2.68
N PHE A 34 19.77 -6.83 -1.56
CA PHE A 34 20.00 -8.26 -1.51
C PHE A 34 19.03 -9.02 -2.43
N LEU A 35 17.72 -8.83 -2.25
CA LEU A 35 16.71 -9.52 -3.05
C LEU A 35 16.83 -9.15 -4.55
N SER A 36 17.08 -7.88 -4.85
CA SER A 36 17.20 -7.40 -6.23
C SER A 36 18.43 -7.96 -6.93
N GLN A 37 19.59 -7.97 -6.26
CA GLN A 37 20.86 -8.37 -6.88
C GLN A 37 21.03 -9.90 -6.93
N PHE A 38 20.63 -10.62 -5.89
CA PHE A 38 20.91 -12.05 -5.77
C PHE A 38 19.78 -12.96 -6.26
N PHE A 39 18.54 -12.47 -6.38
CA PHE A 39 17.41 -13.29 -6.82
C PHE A 39 16.77 -12.73 -8.09
N LEU A 40 16.31 -11.48 -8.07
CA LEU A 40 15.53 -10.92 -9.16
C LEU A 40 16.37 -10.64 -10.41
N LYS A 41 17.62 -10.17 -10.25
CA LYS A 41 18.53 -9.94 -11.38
C LYS A 41 18.93 -11.23 -12.10
N PRO A 42 19.33 -12.33 -11.43
CA PRO A 42 19.50 -13.63 -12.10
C PRO A 42 18.24 -14.10 -12.82
N LEU A 43 17.07 -13.99 -12.18
CA LEU A 43 15.80 -14.40 -12.78
C LEU A 43 15.44 -13.55 -14.00
N SER A 44 15.81 -12.26 -14.00
CA SER A 44 15.58 -11.33 -15.12
C SER A 44 16.32 -11.74 -16.40
N LEU A 45 17.35 -12.59 -16.33
CA LEU A 45 18.06 -13.06 -17.51
C LEU A 45 17.17 -13.91 -18.43
N LEU A 46 16.14 -14.56 -17.86
CA LEU A 46 15.10 -15.28 -18.60
C LEU A 46 14.09 -14.35 -19.30
N ILE A 47 14.14 -13.05 -18.99
CA ILE A 47 13.20 -12.04 -19.46
C ILE A 47 13.84 -11.21 -20.58
N ASN A 48 13.00 -10.69 -21.48
CA ASN A 48 13.43 -9.77 -22.53
C ASN A 48 14.24 -8.59 -21.93
N GLU A 49 15.39 -8.30 -22.52
CA GLU A 49 16.34 -7.28 -22.07
C GLU A 49 15.67 -5.92 -21.79
N LYS A 50 14.77 -5.48 -22.66
CA LYS A 50 14.08 -4.18 -22.53
C LYS A 50 13.17 -4.12 -21.28
N LEU A 51 12.78 -5.26 -20.73
CA LEU A 51 11.86 -5.37 -19.59
C LEU A 51 12.56 -5.74 -18.28
N ARG A 52 13.84 -6.16 -18.31
CA ARG A 52 14.56 -6.65 -17.12
C ARG A 52 14.55 -5.68 -15.96
N TYR A 53 14.81 -4.40 -16.25
CA TYR A 53 14.80 -3.36 -15.23
C TYR A 53 13.43 -3.24 -14.55
N LYS A 54 12.35 -3.19 -15.34
CA LYS A 54 10.97 -3.14 -14.81
C LYS A 54 10.65 -4.40 -14.01
N PHE A 55 11.05 -5.57 -14.50
CA PHE A 55 10.86 -6.85 -13.82
C PHE A 55 11.53 -6.88 -12.45
N ILE A 56 12.79 -6.44 -12.34
CA ILE A 56 13.52 -6.43 -11.06
C ILE A 56 12.79 -5.51 -10.06
N HIS A 57 12.47 -4.28 -10.45
CA HIS A 57 11.87 -3.33 -9.50
C HIS A 57 10.43 -3.69 -9.13
N ARG A 58 9.58 -4.02 -10.11
CA ARG A 58 8.17 -4.41 -9.83
C ARG A 58 8.06 -5.79 -9.19
N GLY A 59 9.03 -6.68 -9.44
CA GLY A 59 9.15 -7.97 -8.76
C GLY A 59 9.51 -7.80 -7.29
N PHE A 60 10.38 -6.83 -6.96
CA PHE A 60 10.64 -6.47 -5.56
C PHE A 60 9.38 -5.97 -4.87
N ASP A 61 8.65 -5.06 -5.52
CA ASP A 61 7.40 -4.52 -4.99
C ASP A 61 6.38 -5.65 -4.78
N LEU A 62 6.26 -6.60 -5.71
CA LEU A 62 5.41 -7.78 -5.55
C LEU A 62 5.76 -8.57 -4.27
N VAL A 63 7.05 -8.86 -4.06
CA VAL A 63 7.48 -9.59 -2.85
C VAL A 63 7.14 -8.80 -1.59
N HIS A 64 7.36 -7.47 -1.59
CA HIS A 64 6.96 -6.62 -0.48
C HIS A 64 5.46 -6.72 -0.20
N TYR A 65 4.60 -6.47 -1.20
CA TYR A 65 3.16 -6.44 -0.98
C TYR A 65 2.59 -7.81 -0.59
N VAL A 66 3.17 -8.91 -1.08
CA VAL A 66 2.81 -10.26 -0.61
C VAL A 66 3.16 -10.45 0.86
N CYS A 67 4.41 -10.16 1.25
CA CYS A 67 4.84 -10.26 2.65
C CYS A 67 4.04 -9.31 3.57
N SER A 68 3.82 -8.08 3.14
CA SER A 68 3.08 -7.04 3.87
C SER A 68 1.63 -7.45 4.08
N THR A 69 0.95 -7.96 3.04
CA THR A 69 -0.44 -8.45 3.16
C THR A 69 -0.55 -9.64 4.09
N ILE A 70 0.37 -10.60 4.02
CA ILE A 70 0.37 -11.76 4.93
C ILE A 70 0.53 -11.27 6.37
N LEU A 71 1.52 -10.40 6.61
CA LEU A 71 1.81 -9.85 7.93
C LEU A 71 0.63 -9.04 8.48
N GLY A 72 0.05 -8.14 7.69
CA GLY A 72 -1.10 -7.34 8.07
C GLY A 72 -2.36 -8.19 8.29
N THR A 73 -2.62 -9.18 7.45
CA THR A 73 -3.77 -10.09 7.63
C THR A 73 -3.61 -10.93 8.91
N LEU A 74 -2.40 -11.43 9.20
CA LEU A 74 -2.10 -12.13 10.45
C LEU A 74 -2.20 -11.22 11.68
N ALA A 75 -1.80 -9.94 11.54
CA ALA A 75 -1.92 -8.95 12.61
C ALA A 75 -3.40 -8.68 12.96
N PHE A 76 -4.26 -8.51 11.95
CA PHE A 76 -5.68 -8.27 12.15
C PHE A 76 -6.46 -9.52 12.57
N SER A 77 -6.11 -10.71 12.09
CA SER A 77 -6.86 -11.94 12.39
C SER A 77 -6.86 -12.32 13.88
N GLN A 78 -5.93 -11.75 14.65
CA GLN A 78 -5.79 -11.95 16.08
C GLN A 78 -6.57 -10.92 16.91
N ARG A 79 -7.33 -10.02 16.26
CA ARG A 79 -7.98 -8.86 16.89
C ARG A 79 -9.50 -8.89 16.74
N PRO A 80 -10.24 -8.29 17.69
CA PRO A 80 -11.71 -8.23 17.62
C PRO A 80 -12.23 -7.40 16.45
N TYR A 81 -11.39 -6.55 15.86
CA TYR A 81 -11.68 -5.69 14.71
C TYR A 81 -11.16 -6.25 13.38
N PHE A 82 -10.89 -7.57 13.26
CA PHE A 82 -10.41 -8.18 12.00
C PHE A 82 -11.33 -7.90 10.79
N HIS A 83 -12.63 -7.69 11.05
CA HIS A 83 -13.64 -7.43 10.02
C HIS A 83 -13.59 -5.99 9.50
N CYS A 84 -12.97 -5.07 10.23
CA CYS A 84 -13.00 -3.64 9.92
C CYS A 84 -12.37 -3.25 8.59
N PRO A 85 -11.26 -3.86 8.15
CA PRO A 85 -10.72 -3.63 6.82
C PRO A 85 -11.61 -4.14 5.69
N PHE A 86 -12.53 -5.09 5.89
CA PHE A 86 -13.21 -5.76 4.76
C PHE A 86 -14.72 -5.51 4.70
N TYR A 87 -15.38 -5.43 5.86
CA TYR A 87 -16.83 -5.32 5.93
C TYR A 87 -17.28 -3.91 6.33
N PHE A 88 -16.39 -3.12 6.93
CA PHE A 88 -16.60 -1.71 7.24
C PHE A 88 -17.80 -1.37 8.16
N LEU A 89 -18.39 -2.37 8.83
CA LEU A 89 -19.53 -2.21 9.73
C LEU A 89 -19.10 -2.18 11.21
N ASP A 90 -19.75 -1.33 12.02
CA ASP A 90 -19.55 -1.21 13.48
C ASP A 90 -18.09 -0.99 13.94
N CYS A 91 -17.27 -0.36 13.11
CA CYS A 91 -15.85 -0.16 13.40
C CYS A 91 -15.51 1.10 14.20
N GLY A 92 -16.53 1.92 14.47
CA GLY A 92 -16.40 3.18 15.17
C GLY A 92 -15.63 3.13 16.48
N LYS A 93 -16.05 2.20 17.35
CA LYS A 93 -15.44 1.96 18.67
C LYS A 93 -13.96 1.56 18.58
N TYR A 94 -13.56 0.88 17.51
CA TYR A 94 -12.18 0.43 17.32
C TYR A 94 -11.30 1.50 16.66
N ILE A 95 -11.89 2.42 15.89
CA ILE A 95 -11.19 3.55 15.25
C ILE A 95 -10.99 4.73 16.24
N ALA A 96 -11.59 4.65 17.43
CA ALA A 96 -11.43 5.63 18.49
C ALA A 96 -9.97 5.87 18.90
N CYS A 97 -9.74 7.01 19.55
CA CYS A 97 -8.42 7.36 20.08
C CYS A 97 -8.01 6.36 21.17
N THR A 98 -6.75 5.92 21.15
CA THR A 98 -6.19 4.99 22.15
C THR A 98 -5.44 5.71 23.29
N GLY A 99 -5.58 7.04 23.38
CA GLY A 99 -4.92 7.87 24.39
C GLY A 99 -3.68 8.61 23.85
N PRO A 100 -2.62 8.81 24.65
CA PRO A 100 -1.43 9.58 24.25
C PRO A 100 -0.46 8.80 23.34
N LYS A 101 -0.58 7.47 23.29
CA LYS A 101 0.20 6.60 22.40
C LYS A 101 -0.75 5.68 21.65
N VAL A 102 -0.31 5.21 20.48
CA VAL A 102 -1.05 4.22 19.68
C VAL A 102 -0.96 2.86 20.36
N VAL A 103 -2.05 2.35 20.91
CA VAL A 103 -2.09 0.99 21.49
C VAL A 103 -2.35 -0.03 20.38
N CYS A 104 -1.46 -0.99 20.20
CA CYS A 104 -1.56 -2.04 19.18
C CYS A 104 -0.86 -3.32 19.64
N SER A 105 -0.90 -4.39 18.85
CA SER A 105 -0.15 -5.63 19.15
C SER A 105 1.29 -5.48 18.67
N HIS A 106 2.17 -6.32 19.20
CA HIS A 106 3.52 -6.44 18.65
C HIS A 106 3.49 -6.80 17.15
N LEU A 107 2.56 -7.63 16.71
CA LEU A 107 2.44 -7.98 15.29
C LEU A 107 1.96 -6.81 14.42
N GLU A 108 1.00 -6.01 14.89
CA GLU A 108 0.58 -4.76 14.24
C GLU A 108 1.70 -3.72 14.21
N LYS A 109 2.51 -3.64 15.28
CA LYS A 109 3.71 -2.79 15.32
C LYS A 109 4.74 -3.24 14.28
N ILE A 110 5.04 -4.53 14.19
CA ILE A 110 5.93 -5.08 13.17
C ILE A 110 5.40 -4.78 11.76
N TYR A 111 4.09 -4.98 11.53
CA TYR A 111 3.44 -4.63 10.28
C TYR A 111 3.60 -3.15 9.92
N PHE A 112 3.33 -2.25 10.87
CA PHE A 112 3.48 -0.82 10.69
C PHE A 112 4.91 -0.43 10.31
N PHE A 113 5.92 -0.92 11.05
CA PHE A 113 7.33 -0.59 10.76
C PHE A 113 7.82 -1.22 9.47
N PHE A 114 7.35 -2.42 9.10
CA PHE A 114 7.69 -3.06 7.83
C PHE A 114 7.17 -2.23 6.64
N PHE A 115 5.90 -1.84 6.69
CA PHE A 115 5.28 -0.97 5.69
C PHE A 115 5.94 0.41 5.64
N ALA A 116 6.17 1.05 6.80
CA ALA A 116 6.83 2.35 6.87
C ALA A 116 8.25 2.32 6.31
N SER A 117 9.03 1.28 6.64
CA SER A 117 10.40 1.14 6.16
C SER A 117 10.46 0.93 4.64
N TYR A 118 9.49 0.22 4.07
CA TYR A 118 9.35 0.13 2.61
C TYR A 118 9.19 1.51 1.97
N TYR A 119 8.16 2.28 2.36
CA TYR A 119 7.90 3.60 1.75
C TYR A 119 8.99 4.63 2.02
N LEU A 120 9.62 4.60 3.21
CA LEU A 120 10.73 5.50 3.53
C LEU A 120 11.99 5.12 2.77
N SER A 121 12.25 3.82 2.57
CA SER A 121 13.37 3.38 1.73
C SER A 121 13.09 3.68 0.25
N ASP A 122 11.89 3.42 -0.28
CA ASP A 122 11.56 3.56 -1.71
C ASP A 122 11.77 4.97 -2.26
N VAL A 123 11.84 5.99 -1.39
CA VAL A 123 12.28 7.35 -1.73
C VAL A 123 13.60 7.36 -2.52
N PHE A 124 14.59 6.54 -2.14
CA PHE A 124 15.89 6.51 -2.85
C PHE A 124 15.81 5.79 -4.21
N TRP A 125 14.69 5.13 -4.52
CA TRP A 125 14.43 4.42 -5.77
C TRP A 125 13.33 5.10 -6.61
N ILE A 126 12.90 6.31 -6.25
CA ILE A 126 11.90 7.08 -7.01
C ILE A 126 12.34 7.32 -8.46
N SER A 127 13.64 7.45 -8.73
CA SER A 127 14.18 7.65 -10.08
C SER A 127 13.97 6.47 -11.03
N THR A 128 13.48 5.33 -10.52
CA THR A 128 13.22 4.11 -11.31
C THR A 128 11.96 4.20 -12.17
N THR A 129 11.11 5.21 -11.97
CA THR A 129 9.92 5.46 -12.80
C THR A 129 10.11 6.67 -13.73
N LYS A 130 9.41 6.68 -14.86
CA LYS A 130 9.37 7.84 -15.75
C LYS A 130 8.51 8.99 -15.20
N ASP A 131 7.51 8.68 -14.38
CA ASP A 131 6.59 9.66 -13.79
C ASP A 131 7.02 10.08 -12.37
N ILE A 132 8.24 10.59 -12.25
CA ILE A 132 8.89 10.94 -10.97
C ILE A 132 8.00 11.90 -10.13
N LYS A 133 7.40 12.93 -10.76
CA LYS A 133 6.57 13.91 -10.06
C LYS A 133 5.36 13.29 -9.36
N MET A 134 4.69 12.36 -10.04
CA MET A 134 3.54 11.65 -9.48
C MET A 134 3.97 10.72 -8.34
N LEU A 135 5.10 10.03 -8.50
CA LEU A 135 5.60 9.13 -7.47
C LEU A 135 6.09 9.87 -6.22
N ILE A 136 6.69 11.05 -6.37
CA ILE A 136 7.05 11.94 -5.25
C ILE A 136 5.79 12.39 -4.50
N ALA A 137 4.77 12.85 -5.23
CA ALA A 137 3.51 13.27 -4.62
C ALA A 137 2.84 12.11 -3.86
N HIS A 138 2.86 10.89 -4.43
CA HIS A 138 2.38 9.70 -3.76
C HIS A 138 3.15 9.41 -2.47
N HIS A 139 4.49 9.38 -2.52
CA HIS A 139 5.32 9.14 -1.34
C HIS A 139 5.10 10.18 -0.25
N PHE A 140 4.99 11.46 -0.64
CA PHE A 140 4.69 12.53 0.30
C PHE A 140 3.36 12.31 1.02
N VAL A 141 2.29 11.97 0.28
CA VAL A 141 0.97 11.68 0.87
C VAL A 141 1.03 10.44 1.77
N THR A 142 1.65 9.36 1.30
CA THR A 142 1.74 8.08 2.04
C THR A 142 2.56 8.23 3.32
N ILE A 143 3.73 8.87 3.27
CA ILE A 143 4.55 9.11 4.48
C ILE A 143 3.83 10.03 5.46
N THR A 144 3.14 11.07 4.97
CA THR A 144 2.31 11.96 5.79
C THR A 144 1.19 11.16 6.47
N MET A 145 0.56 10.23 5.76
CA MET A 145 -0.49 9.38 6.32
C MET A 145 0.05 8.38 7.36
N ILE A 146 1.14 7.68 7.07
CA ILE A 146 1.81 6.76 8.01
C ILE A 146 2.16 7.50 9.31
N THR A 147 2.78 8.67 9.18
CA THR A 147 3.16 9.51 10.31
C THR A 147 1.92 10.04 11.05
N GLY A 148 0.90 10.48 10.32
CA GLY A 148 -0.37 10.95 10.88
C GLY A 148 -1.09 9.86 11.67
N CYS A 149 -1.07 8.61 11.21
CA CYS A 149 -1.66 7.47 11.93
C CYS A 149 -0.96 7.24 13.27
N ALA A 150 0.37 7.38 13.31
CA ALA A 150 1.14 7.27 14.55
C ALA A 150 0.87 8.43 15.53
N LEU A 151 0.74 9.66 15.02
CA LEU A 151 0.59 10.87 15.85
C LEU A 151 -0.84 11.09 16.37
N VAL A 152 -1.84 10.57 15.68
CA VAL A 152 -3.27 10.75 16.04
C VAL A 152 -3.77 9.66 17.00
N ALA A 153 -2.94 8.65 17.33
CA ALA A 153 -3.27 7.56 18.25
C ALA A 153 -4.53 6.76 17.84
N ARG A 154 -4.80 6.64 16.53
CA ARG A 154 -5.93 5.88 15.96
C ARG A 154 -5.42 4.75 15.05
N PRO A 155 -4.88 3.66 15.64
CA PRO A 155 -4.19 2.61 14.90
C PRO A 155 -5.10 1.92 13.89
N VAL A 156 -6.31 1.55 14.30
CA VAL A 156 -7.18 0.65 13.52
C VAL A 156 -7.55 1.27 12.19
N GLY A 157 -7.87 2.57 12.14
CA GLY A 157 -8.17 3.25 10.88
C GLY A 157 -6.98 3.25 9.92
N GLY A 158 -5.80 3.66 10.41
CA GLY A 158 -4.57 3.71 9.62
C GLY A 158 -4.12 2.35 9.10
N LEU A 159 -4.02 1.37 10.01
CA LEU A 159 -3.64 0.00 9.69
C LEU A 159 -4.65 -0.66 8.74
N SER A 160 -5.95 -0.34 8.85
CA SER A 160 -6.96 -0.82 7.91
C SER A 160 -6.70 -0.26 6.51
N ILE A 161 -6.43 1.04 6.39
CA ILE A 161 -6.12 1.66 5.09
C ILE A 161 -4.87 1.02 4.47
N MET A 162 -3.82 0.77 5.27
CA MET A 162 -2.61 0.09 4.81
C MET A 162 -2.93 -1.31 4.26
N LEU A 163 -3.68 -2.12 5.01
CA LEU A 163 -4.03 -3.48 4.61
C LEU A 163 -4.90 -3.50 3.35
N LEU A 164 -5.84 -2.57 3.23
CA LEU A 164 -6.65 -2.38 2.03
C LEU A 164 -5.80 -2.08 0.79
N HIS A 165 -4.73 -1.29 0.95
CA HIS A 165 -3.82 -0.99 -0.15
C HIS A 165 -3.01 -2.22 -0.54
N ASP A 166 -2.46 -2.95 0.43
CA ASP A 166 -1.64 -4.13 0.19
C ASP A 166 -2.39 -5.21 -0.59
N TRP A 167 -3.64 -5.50 -0.20
CA TRP A 167 -4.50 -6.47 -0.90
C TRP A 167 -4.73 -6.11 -2.38
N VAL A 168 -4.94 -4.83 -2.68
CA VAL A 168 -5.13 -4.36 -4.06
C VAL A 168 -3.82 -4.44 -4.85
N ASP A 169 -2.70 -4.06 -4.22
CA ASP A 169 -1.41 -3.97 -4.89
C ASP A 169 -0.82 -5.35 -5.22
N ILE A 170 -1.13 -6.41 -4.46
CA ILE A 170 -0.76 -7.78 -4.86
C ILE A 170 -1.23 -8.07 -6.29
N PHE A 171 -2.49 -7.78 -6.64
CA PHE A 171 -3.02 -8.05 -7.98
C PHE A 171 -2.32 -7.18 -9.03
N LEU A 172 -2.06 -5.91 -8.72
CA LEU A 172 -1.38 -4.98 -9.61
C LEU A 172 0.04 -5.46 -9.96
N TYR A 173 0.84 -5.74 -8.94
CA TYR A 173 2.24 -6.13 -9.16
C TYR A 173 2.35 -7.55 -9.71
N SER A 174 1.45 -8.46 -9.31
CA SER A 174 1.39 -9.79 -9.90
C SER A 174 1.12 -9.71 -11.40
N GLY A 175 0.11 -8.94 -11.82
CA GLY A 175 -0.21 -8.83 -13.25
C GLY A 175 0.92 -8.17 -14.05
N LYS A 176 1.60 -7.14 -13.49
CA LYS A 176 2.78 -6.54 -14.13
C LYS A 176 3.92 -7.55 -14.32
N VAL A 177 4.24 -8.32 -13.29
CA VAL A 177 5.29 -9.34 -13.37
C VAL A 177 4.91 -10.43 -14.37
N MET A 178 3.65 -10.90 -14.37
CA MET A 178 3.15 -11.89 -15.32
C MET A 178 3.21 -11.37 -16.77
N ASN A 179 2.94 -10.08 -16.99
CA ASN A 179 3.08 -9.43 -18.28
C ASN A 179 4.53 -9.48 -18.78
N TYR A 180 5.48 -9.12 -17.90
CA TYR A 180 6.90 -9.08 -18.26
C TYR A 180 7.48 -10.45 -18.63
N ILE A 181 6.99 -11.52 -18.00
CA ILE A 181 7.41 -12.89 -18.32
C ILE A 181 6.65 -13.51 -19.51
N GLY A 182 5.78 -12.75 -20.17
CA GLY A 182 5.07 -13.16 -21.39
C GLY A 182 3.74 -13.90 -21.15
N LEU A 183 3.30 -14.06 -19.90
CA LEU A 183 2.03 -14.72 -19.55
C LEU A 183 0.85 -13.74 -19.62
N LYS A 184 0.54 -13.28 -20.84
CA LYS A 184 -0.46 -12.24 -21.10
C LYS A 184 -1.84 -12.58 -20.54
N LEU A 185 -2.35 -13.80 -20.76
CA LEU A 185 -3.67 -14.19 -20.25
C LEU A 185 -3.78 -14.08 -18.71
N ILE A 186 -2.74 -14.51 -17.99
CA ILE A 186 -2.72 -14.43 -16.52
C ILE A 186 -2.60 -12.98 -16.06
N SER A 187 -1.75 -12.18 -16.72
CA SER A 187 -1.65 -10.73 -16.50
C SER A 187 -3.01 -10.05 -16.64
N ASP A 188 -3.73 -10.36 -17.72
CA ASP A 188 -5.02 -9.78 -18.06
C ASP A 188 -6.08 -10.10 -16.99
N ILE A 189 -6.16 -11.36 -16.54
CA ILE A 189 -7.03 -11.77 -15.43
C ILE A 189 -6.66 -11.02 -14.15
N LEU A 190 -5.38 -10.94 -13.81
CA LEU A 190 -4.90 -10.23 -12.61
C LEU A 190 -5.19 -8.73 -12.67
N MET A 191 -5.13 -8.11 -13.84
CA MET A 191 -5.48 -6.70 -14.04
C MET A 191 -6.98 -6.45 -13.84
N VAL A 192 -7.84 -7.40 -14.23
CA VAL A 192 -9.28 -7.34 -13.94
C VAL A 192 -9.54 -7.52 -12.43
N CYS A 193 -8.86 -8.48 -11.77
CA CYS A 193 -8.93 -8.65 -10.32
C CYS A 193 -8.43 -7.40 -9.56
N PHE A 194 -7.36 -6.77 -10.04
CA PHE A 194 -6.87 -5.49 -9.54
C PHE A 194 -7.94 -4.40 -9.65
N ALA A 195 -8.60 -4.27 -10.80
CA ALA A 195 -9.63 -3.27 -10.99
C ALA A 195 -10.83 -3.50 -10.06
N ALA A 196 -11.30 -4.75 -9.94
CA ALA A 196 -12.41 -5.11 -9.05
C ALA A 196 -12.06 -4.87 -7.57
N SER A 197 -10.89 -5.33 -7.13
CA SER A 197 -10.41 -5.12 -5.76
C SER A 197 -10.18 -3.64 -5.46
N PHE A 198 -9.66 -2.85 -6.40
CA PHE A 198 -9.49 -1.40 -6.22
C PHE A 198 -10.84 -0.71 -5.94
N ILE A 199 -11.87 -1.03 -6.72
CA ILE A 199 -13.20 -0.46 -6.52
C ILE A 199 -13.73 -0.84 -5.13
N TYR A 200 -13.70 -2.12 -4.79
CA TYR A 200 -14.23 -2.60 -3.52
C TYR A 200 -13.44 -2.08 -2.30
N LEU A 201 -12.13 -2.28 -2.28
CA LEU A 201 -11.28 -2.02 -1.12
C LEU A 201 -10.90 -0.54 -0.98
N ARG A 202 -10.58 0.16 -2.08
CA ARG A 202 -10.14 1.56 -2.02
C ARG A 202 -11.27 2.56 -2.18
N LEU A 203 -12.20 2.37 -3.12
CA LEU A 203 -13.33 3.30 -3.23
C LEU A 203 -14.34 3.08 -2.11
N PHE A 204 -14.93 1.89 -2.00
CA PHE A 204 -15.94 1.68 -0.94
C PHE A 204 -15.31 1.60 0.46
N GLY A 205 -14.22 0.85 0.62
CA GLY A 205 -13.62 0.64 1.94
C GLY A 205 -13.05 1.91 2.57
N CYS A 206 -12.20 2.65 1.83
CA CYS A 206 -11.63 3.89 2.37
C CYS A 206 -12.71 4.98 2.54
N LEU A 207 -13.76 5.01 1.70
CA LEU A 207 -14.89 5.92 1.91
C LEU A 207 -15.60 5.66 3.22
N THR A 208 -15.88 4.40 3.56
CA THR A 208 -16.57 4.08 4.82
C THR A 208 -15.72 4.42 6.04
N ILE A 209 -14.40 4.20 5.98
CA ILE A 209 -13.47 4.65 7.02
C ILE A 209 -13.49 6.18 7.13
N LEU A 210 -13.50 6.89 6.00
CA LEU A 210 -13.53 8.36 5.96
C LEU A 210 -14.83 8.90 6.56
N ILE A 211 -15.98 8.34 6.17
CA ILE A 211 -17.27 8.69 6.75
C ILE A 211 -17.24 8.47 8.26
N THR A 212 -16.76 7.30 8.72
CA THR A 212 -16.68 6.98 10.15
C THR A 212 -15.83 8.01 10.92
N ILE A 213 -14.67 8.38 10.39
CA ILE A 213 -13.78 9.40 10.99
C ILE A 213 -14.44 10.79 11.03
N CYS A 214 -15.26 11.11 10.02
CA CYS A 214 -15.90 12.42 9.89
C CYS A 214 -17.21 12.56 10.67
N THR A 215 -18.01 11.51 10.78
CA THR A 215 -19.37 11.56 11.33
C THR A 215 -19.46 11.12 12.78
N GLN A 216 -18.59 10.21 13.21
CA GLN A 216 -18.63 9.75 14.58
C GLN A 216 -17.97 10.75 15.51
N GLN A 217 -18.67 11.06 16.60
CA GLN A 217 -18.18 11.88 17.69
C GLN A 217 -17.20 11.06 18.55
N LEU A 218 -16.06 10.73 17.94
CA LEU A 218 -14.95 10.06 18.59
C LEU A 218 -14.31 11.03 19.58
N GLU A 219 -13.89 10.53 20.74
CA GLU A 219 -13.22 11.33 21.76
C GLU A 219 -12.11 12.19 21.14
N GLN A 220 -12.04 13.44 21.60
CA GLN A 220 -11.12 14.42 21.05
C GLN A 220 -9.68 13.96 21.32
N PRO A 221 -8.85 13.83 20.28
CA PRO A 221 -7.47 13.45 20.46
C PRO A 221 -6.73 14.54 21.23
N HIS A 222 -5.71 14.17 22.02
CA HIS A 222 -4.84 15.12 22.72
C HIS A 222 -4.25 16.21 21.80
N HIS A 223 -4.18 15.95 20.50
CA HIS A 223 -3.69 16.88 19.49
C HIS A 223 -4.72 17.17 18.38
N ALA A 224 -5.70 18.04 18.66
CA ALA A 224 -6.77 18.41 17.73
C ALA A 224 -6.27 18.94 16.36
N LYS A 225 -5.17 19.71 16.35
CA LYS A 225 -4.55 20.23 15.10
C LYS A 225 -3.98 19.09 14.24
N LEU A 226 -3.24 18.17 14.84
CA LEU A 226 -2.67 17.01 14.14
C LEU A 226 -3.77 16.11 13.58
N TYR A 227 -4.86 15.94 14.35
CA TYR A 227 -6.03 15.21 13.89
C TYR A 227 -6.71 15.87 12.69
N PHE A 228 -6.85 17.20 12.68
CA PHE A 228 -7.38 17.91 11.52
C PHE A 228 -6.49 17.70 10.28
N ILE A 229 -5.16 17.84 10.43
CA ILE A 229 -4.21 17.60 9.34
C ILE A 229 -4.31 16.17 8.80
N ALA A 230 -4.34 15.16 9.68
CA ALA A 230 -4.46 13.77 9.27
C ALA A 230 -5.79 13.48 8.54
N ARG A 231 -6.90 14.08 8.99
CA ARG A 231 -8.20 14.00 8.30
C ARG A 231 -8.13 14.60 6.90
N CYS A 232 -7.55 15.79 6.76
CA CYS A 232 -7.37 16.43 5.45
C CYS A 232 -6.49 15.59 4.53
N ALA A 233 -5.40 15.02 5.04
CA ALA A 233 -4.51 14.14 4.28
C ALA A 233 -5.26 12.88 3.80
N PHE A 234 -6.10 12.28 4.65
CA PHE A 234 -6.90 11.12 4.28
C PHE A 234 -7.99 11.46 3.25
N GLY A 235 -8.65 12.61 3.39
CA GLY A 235 -9.57 13.13 2.37
C GLY A 235 -8.86 13.35 1.02
N GLY A 236 -7.64 13.91 1.03
CA GLY A 236 -6.80 14.06 -0.15
C GLY A 236 -6.44 12.72 -0.80
N LEU A 237 -6.07 11.71 0.00
CA LEU A 237 -5.82 10.36 -0.50
C LEU A 237 -7.07 9.77 -1.17
N TYR A 238 -8.25 9.96 -0.59
CA TYR A 238 -9.49 9.46 -1.17
C TYR A 238 -9.81 10.14 -2.52
N VAL A 239 -9.52 11.44 -2.65
CA VAL A 239 -9.60 12.13 -3.95
C VAL A 239 -8.66 11.48 -4.98
N CYS A 240 -7.43 11.12 -4.58
CA CYS A 240 -6.53 10.37 -5.46
C CYS A 240 -7.11 9.01 -5.86
N HIS A 241 -7.77 8.29 -4.94
CA HIS A 241 -8.45 7.03 -5.27
C HIS A 241 -9.56 7.23 -6.29
N CYS A 242 -10.38 8.28 -6.18
CA CYS A 242 -11.40 8.61 -7.16
C CYS A 242 -10.80 8.88 -8.55
N ILE A 243 -9.72 9.67 -8.61
CA ILE A 243 -9.03 9.97 -9.87
C ILE A 243 -8.48 8.69 -10.50
N TRP A 244 -7.78 7.85 -9.73
CA TRP A 244 -7.25 6.60 -10.23
C TRP A 244 -8.37 5.62 -10.62
N GLY A 245 -9.44 5.54 -9.84
CA GLY A 245 -10.62 4.75 -10.14
C GLY A 245 -11.25 5.13 -11.47
N TYR A 246 -11.38 6.43 -11.75
CA TYR A 246 -11.82 6.93 -13.06
C TYR A 246 -10.89 6.43 -14.18
N GLN A 247 -9.57 6.51 -13.99
CA GLN A 247 -8.62 6.00 -14.99
C GLN A 247 -8.69 4.47 -15.16
N ILE A 248 -8.91 3.70 -14.09
CA ILE A 248 -9.13 2.24 -14.16
C ILE A 248 -10.36 1.97 -15.02
N PHE A 249 -11.46 2.66 -14.73
CA PHE A 249 -12.71 2.50 -15.43
C PHE A 249 -12.59 2.83 -16.93
N CYS A 250 -11.90 3.92 -17.27
CA CYS A 250 -11.58 4.26 -18.66
C CYS A 250 -10.71 3.19 -19.34
N ALA A 251 -9.73 2.62 -18.64
CA ALA A 251 -8.92 1.53 -19.17
C ALA A 251 -9.79 0.28 -19.44
N LEU A 252 -10.64 -0.12 -18.49
CA LEU A 252 -11.58 -1.24 -18.65
C LEU A 252 -12.53 -1.02 -19.83
N LYS A 253 -13.11 0.18 -19.98
CA LYS A 253 -13.98 0.50 -21.12
C LYS A 253 -13.25 0.30 -22.45
N ARG A 254 -12.01 0.77 -22.60
CA ARG A 254 -11.25 0.54 -23.84
C ARG A 254 -11.06 -0.95 -24.14
N ILE A 255 -10.78 -1.75 -23.12
CA ILE A 255 -10.63 -3.21 -23.26
C ILE A 255 -11.93 -3.86 -23.73
N PHE A 256 -13.06 -3.56 -23.09
CA PHE A 256 -14.35 -4.18 -23.43
C PHE A 256 -14.93 -3.71 -24.76
N PHE A 257 -14.72 -2.45 -25.15
CA PHE A 257 -15.34 -1.86 -26.34
C PHE A 257 -14.44 -1.86 -27.59
N ASN A 258 -13.10 -1.86 -27.46
CA ASN A 258 -12.18 -1.75 -28.62
C ASN A 258 -11.33 -3.00 -28.90
N LYS A 259 -11.50 -4.13 -28.19
CA LYS A 259 -10.68 -5.35 -28.37
C LYS A 259 -9.14 -5.14 -28.25
N ASP A 260 -8.69 -4.06 -27.63
CA ASP A 260 -7.27 -3.86 -27.35
C ASP A 260 -6.83 -4.73 -26.15
N SER A 261 -5.65 -5.36 -26.24
CA SER A 261 -5.07 -6.18 -25.17
C SER A 261 -4.85 -5.36 -23.88
N ILE A 262 -5.05 -6.00 -22.72
CA ILE A 262 -5.05 -5.37 -21.40
C ILE A 262 -3.62 -4.95 -21.01
N HIS A 263 -3.24 -3.71 -21.32
CA HIS A 263 -2.02 -3.10 -20.83
C HIS A 263 -2.35 -1.89 -19.95
N ASP A 264 -1.81 -1.84 -18.73
CA ASP A 264 -1.90 -0.66 -17.88
C ASP A 264 -1.01 0.47 -18.43
N THR A 265 -1.57 1.25 -19.36
CA THR A 265 -0.89 2.37 -20.03
C THR A 265 -0.63 3.57 -19.13
N ARG A 266 -1.06 3.53 -17.86
CA ARG A 266 -0.81 4.60 -16.88
C ARG A 266 0.64 4.69 -16.43
N SER A 267 1.45 3.67 -16.71
CA SER A 267 2.91 3.68 -16.45
C SER A 267 3.76 3.57 -17.73
N ASP A 268 3.13 3.53 -18.92
CA ASP A 268 3.79 3.20 -20.19
C ASP A 268 3.44 4.17 -21.33
N LYS A 269 3.47 5.48 -21.06
CA LYS A 269 3.39 6.50 -22.13
C LYS A 269 4.73 6.63 -22.88
N GLY A 270 5.12 5.62 -23.64
CA GLY A 270 6.39 5.68 -24.37
C GLY A 270 6.63 4.74 -25.54
N SER A 271 5.70 3.87 -25.95
CA SER A 271 5.92 3.01 -27.12
C SER A 271 5.45 3.61 -28.45
N ASP A 272 4.78 4.76 -28.46
CA ASP A 272 4.12 5.30 -29.67
C ASP A 272 5.00 6.23 -30.51
N LYS A 273 6.34 6.16 -30.39
CA LYS A 273 7.26 6.95 -31.23
C LYS A 273 8.06 6.15 -32.27
N GLU A 274 7.76 4.86 -32.47
CA GLU A 274 8.56 4.00 -33.37
C GLU A 274 7.75 3.40 -34.53
N LYS A 275 6.66 4.07 -34.96
CA LYS A 275 5.89 3.70 -36.17
C LYS A 275 5.73 4.83 -37.19
N ALA A 276 6.61 5.82 -37.14
CA ALA A 276 6.69 6.85 -38.17
C ALA A 276 8.15 7.13 -38.49
N GLU A 277 8.80 6.13 -39.10
CA GLU A 277 9.92 6.26 -40.04
C GLU A 277 9.99 4.97 -40.87
#